data_AF-A0A6G3T2N0-F1
#
_entry.id   AF-A0A6G3T2N0-F1
#
_cell.length_a   1.000
_cell.length_b   1.000
_cell.length_c   1.000
_cell.angle_alpha   90.00
_cell.angle_beta   90.00
_cell.angle_gamma   90.00
#
_symmetry.space_group_name_H-M   'P 1'
#
loop_
_entity.id
_entity.type
_entity.pdbx_description
1 polymer ?
#
loop_
_entity_poly.entity_id
_entity_poly.type
_entity_poly.pdbx_seq_one_letter_code
_entity_poly.pdbx_strand_id
1 'polypeptide(L)'
;MDAALLALAAVWGAVTGLLIPRAAYRFAVEPEEPWRTACPAGHPCTGPVRGWLGPARCALCAAAPETPAAPGTDTPAGADTA
;
A
#
# COMPACT_ATOMS: atom_id res chain seq x y z
N MET A 1 -1.50 -35.99 -6.75
CA MET A 1 -0.86 -35.00 -7.64
C MET A 1 -1.59 -33.66 -7.56
N ASP A 2 -2.93 -33.67 -7.47
CA ASP A 2 -3.78 -32.47 -7.41
C ASP A 2 -3.55 -31.62 -6.15
N ALA A 3 -3.36 -32.25 -4.99
CA ALA A 3 -3.08 -31.53 -3.75
C ALA A 3 -1.81 -30.66 -3.83
N ALA A 4 -0.77 -31.13 -4.52
CA ALA A 4 0.45 -30.36 -4.72
C ALA A 4 0.22 -29.16 -5.65
N LEU A 5 -0.58 -29.33 -6.70
CA LEU A 5 -0.97 -28.24 -7.60
C LEU A 5 -1.85 -27.20 -6.89
N LEU A 6 -2.80 -27.64 -6.06
CA LEU A 6 -3.63 -26.77 -5.25
C LEU A 6 -2.79 -25.96 -4.25
N ALA A 7 -1.85 -26.61 -3.56
CA ALA A 7 -0.94 -25.93 -2.65
C ALA A 7 -0.09 -24.90 -3.38
N LEU A 8 0.45 -25.23 -4.55
CA LEU A 8 1.22 -24.32 -5.38
C LEU A 8 0.39 -23.11 -5.82
N ALA A 9 -0.85 -23.33 -6.28
CA ALA A 9 -1.74 -22.26 -6.69
C ALA A 9 -2.11 -21.33 -5.52
N ALA A 10 -2.36 -21.89 -4.33
CA ALA A 10 -2.65 -21.11 -3.14
C ALA A 10 -1.44 -20.26 -2.71
N VAL A 11 -0.24 -20.84 -2.71
CA VAL A 11 1.00 -20.11 -2.42
C VAL A 11 1.22 -19.01 -3.46
N TRP A 12 1.03 -19.31 -4.75
CA TRP A 12 1.19 -18.34 -5.83
C TRP A 12 0.19 -17.17 -5.69
N GLY A 13 -1.08 -17.47 -5.41
CA GLY A 13 -2.10 -16.46 -5.15
C GLY A 13 -1.79 -15.59 -3.92
N ALA A 14 -1.32 -16.20 -2.84
CA ALA A 14 -0.91 -15.47 -1.64
C ALA A 14 0.30 -14.55 -1.91
N VAL A 15 1.32 -15.05 -2.62
CA VAL A 15 2.51 -14.29 -2.97
C VAL A 15 2.17 -13.12 -3.89
N THR A 16 1.41 -13.36 -4.95
CA THR A 16 1.00 -12.31 -5.89
C THR A 16 0.09 -11.28 -5.23
N GLY A 17 -0.90 -11.73 -4.43
CA GLY A 17 -1.80 -10.84 -3.68
C GLY A 17 -1.07 -9.96 -2.66
N LEU A 18 0.02 -10.43 -2.06
CA LEU A 18 0.82 -9.64 -1.13
C LEU A 18 1.77 -8.66 -1.85
N LEU A 19 2.36 -9.07 -2.98
CA LEU A 19 3.37 -8.28 -3.68
C LEU A 19 2.78 -7.21 -4.62
N ILE A 20 1.65 -7.48 -5.28
CA ILE A 20 1.06 -6.57 -6.28
C ILE A 20 0.68 -5.19 -5.70
N PRO A 21 -0.06 -5.08 -4.57
CA PRO A 21 -0.47 -3.77 -4.05
C PRO A 21 0.72 -2.87 -3.71
N ARG A 22 1.79 -3.47 -3.19
CA ARG A 22 2.99 -2.76 -2.77
C ARG A 22 3.82 -2.30 -3.96
N ALA A 23 3.93 -3.13 -5.00
CA ALA A 23 4.55 -2.74 -6.26
C ALA A 23 3.77 -1.59 -6.93
N ALA A 24 2.44 -1.71 -7.01
CA ALA A 24 1.58 -0.67 -7.56
C ALA A 24 1.75 0.68 -6.83
N TYR A 25 1.81 0.67 -5.50
CA TYR A 25 2.05 1.90 -4.72
C TYR A 25 3.42 2.53 -5.00
N ARG A 26 4.47 1.71 -5.09
CA ARG A 26 5.84 2.18 -5.39
C ARG A 26 5.96 2.81 -6.77
N PHE A 27 5.27 2.24 -7.75
CA PHE A 27 5.28 2.68 -9.14
C PHE A 27 4.28 3.80 -9.46
N ALA A 28 3.35 4.11 -8.55
CA ALA A 28 2.40 5.21 -8.72
C ALA A 28 3.04 6.60 -8.53
N VAL A 29 4.26 6.79 -9.04
CA VAL A 29 4.98 8.06 -9.18
C VAL A 29 4.92 8.47 -10.65
N GLU A 30 5.25 9.73 -10.95
CA GLU A 30 5.37 10.15 -12.36
C GLU A 30 6.47 9.31 -13.04
N PRO A 31 6.37 8.99 -14.34
CA PRO A 31 7.47 8.37 -15.05
C PRO A 31 8.76 9.19 -14.85
N GLU A 32 9.89 8.50 -14.84
CA GLU A 32 11.22 9.05 -14.52
C GLU A 32 11.44 9.50 -13.06
N GLU A 33 10.41 9.59 -12.21
CA GLU A 33 10.61 9.83 -10.78
C GLU A 33 11.12 8.57 -10.06
N PRO A 34 11.95 8.74 -9.01
CA PRO A 34 12.36 7.63 -8.18
C PRO A 34 11.15 7.00 -7.49
N TRP A 35 11.06 5.67 -7.53
CA TRP A 35 9.97 4.93 -6.90
C TRP A 35 9.83 5.26 -5.42
N ARG A 36 8.60 5.21 -4.91
CA ARG A 36 8.35 5.51 -3.50
C ARG A 36 9.12 4.54 -2.59
N THR A 37 9.84 5.09 -1.62
CA THR A 37 10.58 4.31 -0.61
C THR A 37 10.05 4.50 0.80
N ALA A 38 9.08 5.41 0.99
CA ALA A 38 8.41 5.68 2.25
C ALA A 38 6.88 5.69 2.06
N CYS A 39 6.13 5.49 3.14
CA CYS A 39 4.68 5.66 3.15
C CYS A 39 4.30 7.16 3.20
N PRO A 40 3.00 7.52 3.02
CA PRO A 40 2.57 8.92 3.06
C PRO A 40 2.86 9.65 4.39
N ALA A 41 3.00 8.90 5.49
CA ALA A 41 3.38 9.43 6.79
C ALA A 41 4.91 9.55 6.99
N GLY A 42 5.73 9.31 5.96
CA GLY A 42 7.18 9.42 6.00
C GLY A 42 7.92 8.18 6.54
N HIS A 43 7.21 7.11 6.92
CA HIS A 43 7.87 5.89 7.41
C HIS A 43 8.57 5.14 6.27
N PRO A 44 9.84 4.74 6.45
CA PRO A 44 10.54 3.98 5.43
C PRO A 44 9.87 2.63 5.21
N CYS A 45 9.75 2.22 3.95
CA CYS A 45 9.30 0.90 3.55
C CYS A 45 10.36 -0.15 3.90
N THR A 46 10.42 -0.52 5.18
CA THR A 46 11.32 -1.53 5.74
C THR A 46 10.66 -2.93 5.67
N GLY A 47 11.47 -3.98 5.79
CA GLY A 47 11.02 -5.37 5.77
C GLY A 47 11.93 -6.29 4.95
N PRO A 48 11.60 -7.60 4.87
CA PRO A 48 12.33 -8.55 4.06
C PRO A 48 12.37 -8.13 2.58
N VAL A 49 13.50 -8.44 1.92
CA VAL A 49 13.79 -8.04 0.54
C VAL A 49 13.67 -6.52 0.35
N ARG A 50 14.36 -5.73 1.21
CA ARG A 50 14.31 -4.24 1.20
C ARG A 50 12.90 -3.66 1.32
N GLY A 51 12.06 -4.32 2.12
CA GLY A 51 10.67 -3.96 2.33
C GLY A 51 9.82 -4.12 1.07
N TRP A 52 10.08 -5.15 0.26
CA TRP A 52 9.17 -5.59 -0.80
C TRP A 52 8.23 -6.69 -0.31
N LEU A 53 8.69 -7.55 0.60
CA LEU A 53 7.81 -8.49 1.30
C LEU A 53 7.29 -7.83 2.58
N GLY A 54 5.97 -7.79 2.70
CA GLY A 54 5.30 -7.26 3.88
C GLY A 54 3.85 -6.87 3.60
N PRO A 55 3.10 -6.50 4.64
CA PRO A 55 1.72 -6.06 4.51
C PRO A 55 1.58 -4.88 3.53
N ALA A 56 0.41 -4.79 2.90
CA ALA A 56 0.07 -3.70 1.98
C ALA A 56 0.06 -2.33 2.70
N ARG A 57 -0.19 -2.32 4.01
CA ARG A 57 -0.15 -1.13 4.87
C ARG A 57 1.18 -1.04 5.61
N CYS A 58 1.63 0.18 5.88
CA CYS A 58 2.77 0.39 6.77
C CYS A 58 2.46 -0.17 8.16
N ALA A 59 3.34 -1.02 8.69
CA ALA A 59 3.15 -1.64 10.00
C ALA A 59 3.10 -0.59 11.13
N LEU A 60 3.89 0.49 11.04
CA LEU A 60 3.86 1.58 12.01
C LEU A 60 2.53 2.35 11.97
N CYS A 61 1.99 2.59 10.77
CA CYS A 61 0.66 3.21 10.65
C CYS A 61 -0.47 2.27 11.08
N ALA A 62 -0.32 0.96 10.91
CA ALA A 62 -1.30 -0.03 11.36
C ALA A 62 -1.25 -0.28 12.88
N ALA A 63 -0.09 -0.08 13.51
CA ALA A 63 0.09 -0.21 14.95
C ALA A 63 -0.27 1.07 15.72
N ALA A 64 -0.29 2.22 15.05
CA ALA A 64 -0.75 3.47 15.65
C ALA A 64 -2.22 3.33 16.05
N PRO A 65 -2.61 3.71 17.28
CA PRO A 65 -4.02 3.75 17.65
C PRO A 65 -4.74 4.66 16.65
N GLU A 66 -5.83 4.16 16.08
CA GLU A 66 -6.69 4.93 15.19
C GLU A 66 -7.13 6.18 15.95
N THR A 67 -6.47 7.31 15.71
CA THR A 67 -7.06 8.60 16.04
C THR A 67 -8.24 8.71 15.08
N PRO A 68 -9.49 8.79 15.57
CA PRO A 68 -10.64 8.90 14.70
C PRO A 68 -10.37 10.01 13.70
N ALA A 69 -10.48 9.69 12.41
CA ALA A 69 -10.41 10.71 11.38
C ALA A 69 -11.44 11.78 11.75
N ALA A 70 -10.98 13.01 11.99
CA ALA A 70 -11.89 14.13 12.13
C ALA A 70 -12.81 14.11 10.90
N PRO A 71 -14.14 14.24 11.07
CA PRO A 71 -15.06 14.29 9.95
C PRO A 71 -14.51 15.31 8.96
N GLY A 72 -14.25 14.87 7.73
CA GLY A 72 -13.85 15.78 6.67
C GLY A 72 -14.90 16.87 6.59
N THR A 73 -14.53 18.11 6.91
CA THR A 73 -15.31 19.24 6.44
C THR A 73 -15.11 19.23 4.94
N ASP A 74 -16.05 18.62 4.22
CA ASP A 74 -16.28 18.93 2.82
C ASP A 74 -16.54 20.44 2.80
N THR A 75 -15.49 21.24 2.57
CA THR A 75 -15.64 22.61 2.13
C THR A 75 -16.10 22.48 0.68
N PRO A 76 -17.38 22.72 0.35
CA PRO A 76 -17.73 22.91 -1.06
C PRO A 76 -16.89 24.11 -1.53
N ALA A 77 -16.01 23.86 -2.48
CA ALA A 77 -15.37 24.92 -3.23
C ALA A 77 -16.47 25.87 -3.72
N GLY A 78 -16.32 27.17 -3.39
CA GLY A 78 -17.22 28.22 -3.85
C GLY A 78 -17.47 28.10 -5.35
N ALA A 79 -18.69 28.28 -5.83
CA ALA A 79 -19.31 29.61 -5.91
C ALA A 79 -18.31 30.63 -6.47
N ASP A 80 -18.00 30.52 -7.76
CA ASP A 80 -17.60 31.67 -8.56
C ASP A 80 -18.64 31.90 -9.65
N THR A 81 -19.21 33.11 -9.53
CA THR A 81 -20.15 33.85 -10.38
C THR A 81 -19.73 33.97 -11.84
N ALA A 82 -20.72 33.87 -12.74
CA ALA A 82 -20.82 34.64 -13.98
C ALA A 82 -22.30 34.90 -14.30
#